data_AF-A0A2M8IW53-F1
#
_entry.id   AF-A0A2M8IW53-F1
#
_cell.length_a   1.000
_cell.length_b   1.000
_cell.length_c   1.000
_cell.angle_alpha   90.00
_cell.angle_beta   90.00
_cell.angle_gamma   90.00
#
_symmetry.space_group_name_H-M   'P 1'
#
loop_
_entity.id
_entity.type
_entity.pdbx_description
1 polymer ?
#
loop_
_entity_poly.entity_id
_entity_poly.type
_entity_poly.pdbx_seq_one_letter_code
_entity_poly.pdbx_strand_id
1 'polypeptide(L)'
;MAERQFTGWHAAAVFGGAFGVIIAVNITLAVQAVGTFPGLEVKNAYVASQEFNRRRDAQEALGWTVQAGHGAGRVTLDITDRSGAPVRVADLRVV
;
A
#
# COMPACT_ATOMS: atom_id res chain seq x y z
N MET A 1 23.37 61.09 12.74
CA MET A 1 22.80 59.79 12.33
C MET A 1 21.49 59.63 13.06
N ALA A 2 20.39 59.32 12.38
CA ALA A 2 19.10 59.12 13.05
C ALA A 2 19.14 57.79 13.82
N GLU A 3 18.88 57.82 15.12
CA GLU A 3 18.89 56.66 15.99
C GLU A 3 17.65 55.80 15.68
N ARG A 4 17.86 54.57 15.18
CA ARG A 4 16.76 53.62 14.96
C ARG A 4 16.36 53.01 16.29
N GLN A 5 15.26 53.50 16.86
CA GLN A 5 14.68 52.95 18.08
C GLN A 5 13.87 51.69 17.76
N PHE A 6 14.10 50.64 18.54
CA PHE A 6 13.29 49.44 18.49
C PHE A 6 11.93 49.73 19.14
N THR A 7 10.87 49.68 18.33
CA THR A 7 9.50 50.00 18.75
C THR A 7 8.64 48.74 18.86
N GLY A 8 7.43 48.86 19.40
CA GLY A 8 6.45 47.77 19.45
C GLY A 8 6.14 47.12 18.10
N TRP A 9 6.24 47.87 16.99
CA TRP A 9 6.10 47.33 15.64
C TRP A 9 7.24 46.38 15.26
N HIS A 10 8.47 46.68 15.70
CA HIS A 10 9.61 45.80 15.48
C HIS A 10 9.43 44.50 16.27
N ALA A 11 8.98 44.60 17.53
CA ALA A 11 8.64 43.42 18.34
C ALA A 11 7.54 42.58 17.68
N ALA A 12 6.43 43.21 17.25
CA ALA A 12 5.34 42.52 16.58
C ALA A 12 5.79 41.82 15.29
N ALA A 13 6.63 42.46 14.48
CA ALA A 13 7.19 41.86 13.27
C ALA A 13 8.11 40.65 13.59
N VAL A 14 8.93 40.75 14.64
CA VAL A 14 9.81 39.65 15.09
C VAL A 14 8.97 38.46 15.58
N PHE A 15 7.99 38.69 16.45
CA PHE A 15 7.11 37.63 16.94
C PHE A 15 6.29 37.01 15.82
N GLY A 16 5.67 37.83 14.97
CA GLY A 16 4.90 37.36 13.81
C GLY A 16 5.76 36.54 12.84
N GLY A 17 6.99 36.98 12.56
CA GLY A 17 7.95 36.25 11.75
C GLY A 17 8.34 34.91 12.36
N ALA A 18 8.63 34.87 13.67
CA ALA A 18 8.97 33.63 14.37
C ALA A 18 7.82 32.61 14.34
N PHE A 19 6.59 33.04 14.66
CA PHE A 19 5.41 32.18 14.57
C PHE A 19 5.11 31.75 13.14
N GLY A 20 5.26 32.64 12.17
CA GLY A 20 5.09 32.34 10.74
C GLY A 20 6.02 31.22 10.28
N VAL A 21 7.30 31.28 10.66
CA VAL A 21 8.28 30.21 10.34
C VAL A 21 7.86 28.88 10.97
N ILE A 22 7.48 28.88 12.25
CA ILE A 22 7.03 27.67 12.95
C ILE A 22 5.83 27.05 12.24
N ILE A 23 4.82 27.86 11.91
CA ILE A 23 3.60 27.41 11.22
C ILE A 23 3.95 26.83 9.85
N ALA A 24 4.78 27.52 9.05
CA ALA A 24 5.17 27.08 7.72
C ALA A 24 5.89 25.72 7.75
N VAL A 25 6.82 25.53 8.70
CA VAL A 25 7.51 24.25 8.88
C VAL A 25 6.53 23.15 9.27
N ASN A 26 5.63 23.39 10.24
CA ASN A 26 4.65 22.38 10.67
C ASN A 26 3.71 21.95 9.54
N ILE A 27 3.20 22.90 8.74
CA ILE A 27 2.37 22.59 7.57
C ILE A 27 3.16 21.77 6.56
N THR A 28 4.41 22.16 6.30
CA THR A 28 5.29 21.42 5.37
C THR A 28 5.47 19.98 5.82
N LEU A 29 5.74 19.75 7.11
CA LEU A 29 5.87 18.42 7.69
C LEU A 29 4.55 17.63 7.59
N ALA A 30 3.41 18.26 7.85
CA ALA A 30 2.10 17.61 7.74
C ALA A 30 1.79 17.16 6.29
N VAL A 31 2.06 18.01 5.30
CA VAL A 31 1.89 17.68 3.88
C VAL A 31 2.80 16.52 3.48
N GLN A 32 4.07 16.56 3.89
CA GLN A 32 5.00 15.46 3.63
C GLN A 32 4.53 14.16 4.29
N ALA A 33 4.14 14.19 5.56
CA ALA A 33 3.69 13.02 6.29
C ALA A 33 2.48 12.34 5.63
N VAL A 34 1.47 13.11 5.22
CA VAL A 34 0.29 12.58 4.52
C VAL A 34 0.65 12.03 3.13
N GLY A 35 1.60 12.67 2.44
CA GLY A 35 2.04 12.27 1.10
C GLY A 35 2.91 11.01 1.07
N THR A 36 3.84 10.86 2.02
CA THR A 36 4.83 9.77 2.03
C THR A 36 4.44 8.59 2.91
N PHE A 37 3.66 8.82 3.98
CA PHE A 37 3.20 7.79 4.91
C PHE A 37 1.68 7.92 5.14
N PRO A 38 0.84 7.56 4.15
CA PRO A 38 -0.62 7.64 4.31
C PRO A 38 -1.18 6.71 5.41
N GLY A 39 -0.35 5.87 6.04
CA GLY A 39 -0.79 4.92 7.07
C GLY A 39 -1.68 3.79 6.53
N LEU A 40 -1.76 3.65 5.21
CA LEU A 40 -2.57 2.66 4.52
C LEU A 40 -1.64 1.59 3.93
N GLU A 41 -1.79 0.34 4.38
CA GLU A 41 -1.11 -0.84 3.79
C GLU A 41 -1.56 -1.05 2.32
N VAL A 42 -2.70 -0.47 1.94
CA VAL A 42 -3.22 -0.44 0.57
C VAL A 42 -4.03 0.84 0.34
N LYS A 43 -3.73 1.60 -0.73
CA LYS A 43 -4.45 2.84 -1.10
C LYS A 43 -5.96 2.64 -1.32
N ASN A 44 -6.38 1.40 -1.56
CA ASN A 44 -7.79 1.03 -1.74
C ASN A 44 -7.96 -0.49 -1.57
N ALA A 45 -7.87 -0.99 -0.33
CA ALA A 45 -8.01 -2.42 -0.02
C ALA A 45 -9.27 -3.04 -0.64
N TYR A 46 -10.34 -2.25 -0.79
CA TYR A 46 -11.58 -2.66 -1.43
C TYR A 46 -11.43 -3.01 -2.93
N VAL A 47 -10.65 -2.23 -3.68
CA VAL A 47 -10.39 -2.51 -5.10
C VAL A 47 -9.47 -3.72 -5.27
N ALA A 48 -8.47 -3.86 -4.39
CA ALA A 48 -7.60 -5.04 -4.36
C ALA A 48 -8.40 -6.32 -4.08
N SER A 49 -9.32 -6.29 -3.10
CA SER A 49 -10.20 -7.43 -2.79
C SER A 49 -11.16 -7.76 -3.93
N GLN A 50 -11.68 -6.78 -4.67
CA GLN A 50 -12.53 -7.03 -5.84
C GLN A 50 -11.76 -7.71 -6.99
N GLU A 51 -10.55 -7.24 -7.26
CA GLU A 51 -9.69 -7.84 -8.28
C GLU A 51 -9.29 -9.27 -7.89
N PHE A 52 -8.98 -9.50 -6.61
CA PHE A 52 -8.75 -10.84 -6.07
C PHE A 52 -9.98 -11.75 -6.23
N ASN A 53 -11.15 -11.28 -5.79
CA ASN A 53 -12.40 -12.04 -5.90
C ASN A 53 -12.71 -12.39 -7.36
N ARG A 54 -12.57 -11.45 -8.29
CA ARG A 54 -12.80 -11.71 -9.72
C ARG A 54 -11.84 -12.77 -10.27
N ARG A 55 -10.56 -12.73 -9.88
CA ARG A 55 -9.56 -13.74 -10.29
C ARG A 55 -9.83 -15.10 -9.66
N ARG A 56 -10.26 -15.13 -8.40
CA ARG A 56 -10.65 -16.35 -7.70
C ARG A 56 -11.88 -16.98 -8.37
N ASP A 57 -12.93 -16.21 -8.62
CA ASP A 57 -14.15 -16.70 -9.26
C ASP A 57 -13.87 -17.28 -10.66
N ALA A 58 -12.97 -16.64 -11.43
CA ALA A 58 -12.53 -17.16 -12.72
C ALA A 58 -11.77 -18.49 -12.61
N GLN A 59 -10.95 -18.67 -11.57
CA GLN A 59 -10.26 -19.94 -11.31
C GLN A 59 -11.21 -21.03 -10.80
N GLU A 60 -12.13 -20.70 -9.89
CA GLU A 60 -13.18 -21.61 -9.42
C GLU A 60 -14.08 -22.06 -10.58
N ALA A 61 -14.37 -21.18 -11.54
CA ALA A 61 -15.14 -21.49 -12.74
C ALA A 61 -14.47 -22.52 -13.67
N LEU A 62 -13.15 -22.70 -13.61
CA LEU A 62 -12.46 -23.78 -14.33
C LEU A 62 -12.89 -25.16 -13.81
N GLY A 63 -13.32 -25.23 -12.55
CA GLY A 63 -13.77 -26.46 -11.90
C GLY A 63 -12.65 -27.49 -11.74
N TRP A 64 -11.41 -27.02 -11.57
CA TRP A 64 -10.26 -27.89 -11.33
C TRP A 64 -10.15 -28.22 -9.85
N THR A 65 -9.76 -29.46 -9.56
CA THR A 65 -9.41 -29.92 -8.22
C THR A 65 -7.90 -30.09 -8.15
N VAL A 66 -7.26 -29.54 -7.10
CA VAL A 66 -5.83 -29.70 -6.85
C VAL A 66 -5.65 -30.44 -5.53
N GLN A 67 -4.99 -31.59 -5.56
CA GLN A 67 -4.62 -32.36 -4.37
C GLN A 67 -3.10 -32.44 -4.25
N ALA A 68 -2.58 -32.22 -3.05
CA ALA A 68 -1.15 -32.30 -2.76
C ALA A 68 -0.86 -33.53 -1.89
N GLY A 69 -0.01 -34.42 -2.40
CA GLY A 69 0.61 -35.49 -1.64
C GLY A 69 2.05 -35.13 -1.29
N HIS A 70 2.55 -35.64 -0.17
CA HIS A 70 3.96 -35.54 0.17
C HIS A 70 4.49 -36.89 0.66
N GLY A 71 5.70 -37.24 0.25
CA GLY A 71 6.32 -38.51 0.62
C GLY A 71 7.69 -38.67 -0.03
N ALA A 72 8.60 -39.39 0.65
CA ALA A 72 9.96 -39.66 0.16
C ALA A 72 10.71 -38.39 -0.31
N GLY A 73 10.51 -37.26 0.38
CA GLY A 73 11.14 -35.97 0.06
C GLY A 73 10.61 -35.31 -1.21
N ARG A 74 9.48 -35.76 -1.76
CA ARG A 74 8.80 -35.14 -2.90
C ARG A 74 7.40 -34.66 -2.53
N VAL A 75 6.96 -33.64 -3.26
CA VAL A 75 5.57 -33.19 -3.31
C VAL A 75 5.00 -33.59 -4.66
N THR A 76 3.84 -34.23 -4.65
CA THR A 76 3.08 -34.60 -5.85
C THR A 76 1.81 -33.76 -5.88
N LEU A 77 1.50 -33.16 -7.03
CA LEU A 77 0.27 -32.42 -7.25
C LEU A 77 -0.58 -33.14 -8.28
N ASP A 78 -1.77 -33.58 -7.87
CA ASP A 78 -2.79 -34.13 -8.75
C ASP A 78 -3.78 -33.02 -9.10
N ILE A 79 -3.80 -32.62 -10.37
CA ILE A 79 -4.65 -31.55 -10.89
C ILE A 79 -5.62 -32.15 -11.90
N THR A 80 -6.90 -32.17 -11.55
CA THR A 80 -7.96 -32.80 -12.34
C THR A 80 -9.09 -31.82 -12.65
N ASP A 81 -9.81 -32.04 -13.75
CA ASP A 81 -11.01 -31.28 -14.08
C ASP A 81 -12.27 -31.86 -13.40
N ARG A 82 -13.44 -31.28 -13.71
CA ARG A 82 -14.74 -31.74 -13.17
C ARG A 82 -15.10 -33.19 -13.51
N SER A 83 -14.52 -33.76 -14.56
CA SER A 83 -14.71 -35.15 -14.97
C SER A 83 -13.69 -36.10 -14.35
N GLY A 84 -12.72 -35.57 -13.58
CA GLY A 84 -11.60 -36.32 -13.02
C GLY A 84 -10.45 -36.54 -14.01
N ALA A 85 -10.50 -35.91 -15.20
CA ALA A 85 -9.44 -36.03 -16.18
C ALA A 85 -8.25 -35.13 -15.81
N PRO A 86 -7.00 -35.56 -16.06
CA PRO A 86 -5.82 -34.76 -15.75
C PRO A 86 -5.77 -33.49 -16.61
N VAL A 87 -5.47 -32.36 -15.97
CA VAL A 87 -5.34 -31.07 -16.64
C VAL A 87 -3.89 -30.81 -17.01
N ARG A 88 -3.65 -30.27 -18.21
CA ARG A 88 -2.32 -29.82 -18.62
C ARG A 88 -2.01 -28.46 -18.00
N VAL A 89 -1.07 -28.43 -17.07
CA VAL A 89 -0.57 -27.20 -16.45
C VAL A 89 0.29 -26.42 -17.44
N ALA A 90 -0.03 -25.14 -17.67
CA ALA A 90 0.70 -24.28 -18.59
C ALA A 90 1.93 -23.63 -17.95
N ASP A 91 1.85 -23.26 -16.67
CA ASP A 91 2.96 -22.70 -15.88
C ASP A 91 2.80 -23.14 -14.41
N LEU A 92 3.89 -23.54 -13.77
CA LEU A 92 3.93 -23.91 -12.35
C LEU A 92 5.14 -23.24 -11.71
N ARG A 93 4.89 -22.34 -10.76
CA ARG A 93 5.93 -21.63 -10.02
C ARG A 93 5.84 -21.93 -8.54
N VAL A 94 7.00 -22.13 -7.93
CA VAL A 94 7.16 -22.17 -6.48
C VAL A 94 7.83 -20.85 -6.10
N VAL A 95 7.11 -20.01 -5.36
CA VAL A 95 7.61 -18.76 -4.77
C VAL A 95 7.90 -18.94 -3.30
#